data_AF-A0A2U1S5H0-F1
#
_entry.id   AF-A0A2U1S5H0-F1
#
_cell.length_a   1.000
_cell.length_b   1.000
_cell.length_c   1.000
_cell.angle_alpha   90.00
_cell.angle_beta   90.00
_cell.angle_gamma   90.00
#
_symmetry.space_group_name_H-M   'P 1'
#
loop_
_entity.id
_entity.type
_entity.pdbx_description
1 polymer ?
#
loop_
_entity_poly.entity_id
_entity_poly.type
_entity_poly.pdbx_seq_one_letter_code
_entity_poly.pdbx_strand_id
1 'polypeptide(L)'
;MMAGEFKQFIGLLILGNIENLIIASLGVTKGLNPIVLSLLSLFFVVAWYAIGTFGTRFAIKYANYITFIGGLAIFLLGIQSMWESVPGMIEIIYA
;
A
#
# COMPACT_ATOMS: atom_id res chain seq x y z
N MET A 1 -16.21 -24.22 9.28
CA MET A 1 -14.87 -23.75 9.70
C MET A 1 -14.41 -22.75 8.64
N MET A 2 -14.69 -21.44 8.81
CA MET A 2 -14.43 -20.45 7.75
C MET A 2 -14.01 -19.05 8.26
N ALA A 3 -14.11 -18.79 9.57
CA ALA A 3 -13.78 -17.48 10.15
C ALA A 3 -12.30 -17.33 10.59
N GLY A 4 -11.55 -18.44 10.67
CA GLY A 4 -10.16 -18.44 11.14
C GLY A 4 -9.14 -18.00 10.08
N GLU A 5 -9.36 -18.36 8.81
CA GLU A 5 -8.39 -18.12 7.73
C GLU A 5 -8.41 -16.67 7.22
N PHE A 6 -9.58 -16.00 7.24
CA PHE A 6 -9.66 -14.58 6.85
C PHE A 6 -9.05 -13.63 7.88
N LYS A 7 -8.90 -14.04 9.15
CA LYS A 7 -8.24 -13.20 10.17
C LYS A 7 -6.79 -12.85 9.80
N GLN A 8 -6.07 -13.74 9.14
CA GLN A 8 -4.69 -13.49 8.68
C GLN A 8 -4.61 -12.37 7.63
N PHE A 9 -5.67 -12.18 6.87
CA PHE A 9 -5.74 -11.16 5.82
C PHE A 9 -6.31 -9.83 6.30
N ILE A 10 -6.94 -9.75 7.48
CA ILE A 10 -7.43 -8.47 8.05
C ILE A 10 -6.27 -7.49 8.25
N GLY A 11 -5.13 -7.96 8.77
CA GLY A 11 -3.95 -7.12 8.93
C GLY A 11 -3.43 -6.60 7.58
N LEU A 12 -3.41 -7.47 6.56
CA LEU A 12 -3.03 -7.09 5.21
C LEU A 12 -4.02 -6.09 4.58
N LEU A 13 -5.31 -6.22 4.88
CA LEU A 13 -6.36 -5.33 4.39
C LEU A 13 -6.26 -3.93 5.00
N ILE A 14 -5.98 -3.86 6.30
CA ILE A 14 -5.78 -2.59 7.02
C ILE A 14 -4.47 -1.94 6.55
N LEU A 15 -3.37 -2.69 6.58
CA LEU A 15 -2.05 -2.17 6.18
C LEU A 15 -2.04 -1.80 4.70
N GLY A 16 -2.59 -2.63 3.81
CA GLY A 16 -2.62 -2.35 2.37
C GLY A 16 -3.45 -1.11 2.03
N ASN A 17 -4.50 -0.81 2.79
CA ASN A 17 -5.21 0.46 2.65
C ASN A 17 -4.35 1.66 3.08
N ILE A 18 -3.55 1.51 4.14
CA ILE A 18 -2.58 2.54 4.56
C ILE A 18 -1.52 2.75 3.47
N GLU A 19 -1.00 1.67 2.86
CA GLU A 19 -0.06 1.71 1.74
C GLU A 19 -0.59 2.54 0.56
N ASN A 20 -1.83 2.27 0.14
CA ASN A 20 -2.46 3.00 -0.95
C ASN A 20 -2.60 4.50 -0.65
N LEU A 21 -2.86 4.89 0.61
CA LEU A 21 -2.91 6.28 1.02
C LEU A 21 -1.53 6.95 1.01
N ILE A 22 -0.48 6.24 1.43
CA ILE A 22 0.91 6.73 1.40
C ILE A 22 1.37 6.94 -0.06
N ILE A 23 1.07 5.99 -0.96
CA ILE A 23 1.43 6.12 -2.38
C ILE A 23 0.66 7.27 -3.03
N ALA A 24 -0.63 7.43 -2.69
CA ALA A 24 -1.43 8.55 -3.19
C ALA A 24 -0.87 9.91 -2.71
N SER A 25 -0.47 10.03 -1.45
CA SER A 25 0.10 11.28 -0.93
C SER A 25 1.46 11.59 -1.56
N LEU A 26 2.32 10.58 -1.74
CA LEU A 26 3.61 10.71 -2.43
C LEU A 26 3.44 11.06 -3.92
N GLY A 27 2.43 10.51 -4.59
CA GLY A 27 2.14 10.80 -5.98
C GLY A 27 1.80 12.29 -6.18
N VAL A 28 1.02 12.87 -5.27
CA VAL A 28 0.67 14.29 -5.30
C VAL A 28 1.87 15.17 -4.97
N THR A 29 2.68 14.83 -3.96
CA THR A 29 3.87 15.63 -3.59
C THR A 29 4.97 15.63 -4.66
N LYS A 30 5.04 14.59 -5.50
CA LYS A 30 5.95 14.53 -6.67
C LYS A 30 5.43 15.28 -7.90
N GLY A 31 4.32 16.01 -7.79
CA GLY A 31 3.82 16.89 -8.86
C GLY A 31 3.12 16.16 -10.01
N LEU A 32 2.72 14.90 -9.83
CA LEU A 32 1.94 14.17 -10.84
C LEU A 32 0.55 14.79 -10.98
N ASN A 33 0.04 14.83 -12.21
CA ASN A 33 -1.29 15.35 -12.49
C ASN A 33 -2.35 14.47 -11.75
N PRO A 34 -3.19 15.06 -10.87
CA PRO A 34 -4.16 14.32 -10.07
C PRO A 34 -5.17 13.50 -10.90
N ILE A 35 -5.50 13.98 -12.11
CA ILE A 35 -6.44 13.31 -13.02
C ILE A 35 -5.82 12.01 -13.54
N VAL A 36 -4.56 12.05 -13.96
CA VAL A 36 -3.84 10.86 -14.45
C VAL A 36 -3.60 9.89 -13.30
N LEU A 37 -3.23 10.39 -12.12
CA LEU A 37 -2.99 9.58 -10.94
C LEU A 37 -4.25 8.83 -10.48
N SER A 38 -5.42 9.49 -10.52
CA SER A 38 -6.69 8.86 -10.14
C SER A 38 -7.14 7.79 -11.15
N LEU A 39 -6.96 8.02 -12.45
CA LEU A 39 -7.25 7.01 -13.49
C LEU A 39 -6.33 5.79 -13.37
N LEU A 40 -5.04 6.02 -13.14
CA LEU A 40 -4.07 4.94 -12.98
C LEU A 40 -4.34 4.15 -11.69
N SER A 41 -4.66 4.84 -10.59
CA SER A 41 -5.05 4.22 -9.32
C SER A 41 -6.28 3.34 -9.48
N LEU A 42 -7.32 3.81 -10.18
CA LEU A 42 -8.52 3.02 -10.45
C LEU A 42 -8.20 1.75 -11.25
N PHE A 43 -7.38 1.86 -12.29
CA PHE A 43 -6.94 0.72 -13.08
C PHE A 43 -6.20 -0.32 -12.22
N PHE A 44 -5.26 0.12 -11.38
CA PHE A 44 -4.52 -0.75 -10.47
C PHE A 44 -5.44 -1.42 -9.43
N VAL A 45 -6.44 -0.71 -8.90
CA VAL A 45 -7.44 -1.30 -7.98
C VAL A 45 -8.24 -2.41 -8.66
N VAL A 46 -8.70 -2.19 -9.90
CA VAL A 46 -9.47 -3.19 -10.64
C VAL A 46 -8.60 -4.40 -11.00
N ALA A 47 -7.37 -4.17 -11.46
CA ALA A 47 -6.42 -5.24 -11.76
C ALA A 47 -6.08 -6.04 -10.49
N TRP A 48 -5.86 -5.37 -9.36
CA TRP A 48 -5.59 -6.01 -8.07
C TRP A 48 -6.80 -6.81 -7.57
N TYR A 49 -8.01 -6.29 -7.74
CA TYR A 49 -9.23 -7.01 -7.38
C TYR A 49 -9.37 -8.31 -8.18
N ALA A 50 -9.11 -8.28 -9.48
CA ALA A 50 -9.10 -9.49 -10.32
C ALA A 50 -8.03 -10.49 -9.85
N ILE A 51 -6.79 -10.04 -9.65
CA ILE A 51 -5.68 -10.88 -9.19
C ILE A 51 -5.96 -11.47 -7.80
N GLY A 52 -6.52 -10.69 -6.87
CA GLY A 52 -6.90 -11.16 -5.55
C GLY A 52 -8.00 -12.21 -5.63
N THR A 53 -9.01 -12.01 -6.47
CA THR A 53 -10.14 -12.95 -6.59
C THR A 53 -9.72 -14.32 -7.12
N PHE A 54 -8.82 -14.35 -8.12
CA PHE A 54 -8.33 -15.61 -8.70
C PHE A 54 -7.11 -16.19 -7.96
N GLY A 55 -6.21 -15.34 -7.49
CA GLY A 55 -4.94 -15.70 -6.85
C GLY A 55 -5.10 -16.22 -5.43
N THR A 56 -6.09 -15.76 -4.67
CA THR A 56 -6.28 -16.18 -3.27
C THR A 56 -6.52 -17.69 -3.12
N ARG A 57 -7.10 -18.35 -4.14
CA ARG A 57 -7.30 -19.81 -4.16
C ARG A 57 -5.99 -20.60 -4.16
N PHE A 58 -4.92 -20.07 -4.74
CA PHE A 58 -3.60 -20.68 -4.74
C PHE A 58 -2.70 -20.14 -3.62
N ALA A 59 -2.85 -18.85 -3.30
CA ALA A 59 -2.00 -18.12 -2.37
C ALA A 59 -2.33 -18.34 -0.89
N ILE A 60 -3.50 -18.89 -0.54
CA ILE A 60 -3.89 -19.19 0.85
C ILE A 60 -2.86 -20.08 1.57
N LYS A 61 -2.17 -20.99 0.86
CA LYS A 61 -1.09 -21.82 1.43
C LYS A 61 0.11 -21.01 1.93
N TYR A 62 0.28 -19.79 1.42
CA TYR A 62 1.38 -18.88 1.75
C TYR A 62 0.88 -17.65 2.53
N ALA A 63 -0.34 -17.67 3.08
CA ALA A 63 -0.96 -16.52 3.76
C ALA A 63 -0.03 -15.87 4.80
N ASN A 64 0.65 -16.66 5.62
CA ASN A 64 1.62 -16.16 6.61
C ASN A 64 2.78 -15.37 5.98
N TYR A 65 3.36 -15.88 4.89
CA TYR A 65 4.45 -15.22 4.18
C TYR A 65 3.98 -13.93 3.50
N ILE A 66 2.78 -13.94 2.94
CA ILE A 66 2.17 -12.76 2.30
C ILE A 66 1.89 -11.67 3.36
N THR A 67 1.31 -12.05 4.50
CA THR A 67 1.08 -11.12 5.62
C THR A 67 2.36 -10.52 6.15
N PHE A 68 3.43 -11.31 6.25
CA PHE A 68 4.73 -10.81 6.68
C PHE A 68 5.39 -9.90 5.65
N ILE A 69 5.50 -10.33 4.39
CA ILE A 69 6.15 -9.56 3.33
C ILE A 69 5.37 -8.29 3.00
N GLY A 70 4.04 -8.38 2.92
CA GLY A 70 3.19 -7.20 2.72
C GLY A 70 3.31 -6.22 3.89
N GLY A 71 3.25 -6.71 5.14
CA GLY A 71 3.47 -5.85 6.30
C GLY A 71 4.85 -5.19 6.30
N LEU A 72 5.91 -5.92 5.90
CA LEU A 72 7.26 -5.40 5.77
C LEU A 72 7.38 -4.32 4.69
N ALA A 73 6.78 -4.55 3.51
CA ALA A 73 6.78 -3.57 2.42
C ALA A 73 6.16 -2.24 2.87
N ILE A 74 5.04 -2.31 3.59
CA ILE A 74 4.29 -1.14 4.07
C ILE A 74 5.09 -0.39 5.13
N PHE A 75 5.74 -1.13 6.02
CA PHE A 75 6.64 -0.55 7.01
C PHE A 75 7.82 0.20 6.37
N LEU A 76 8.46 -0.40 5.36
CA LEU A 76 9.56 0.23 4.62
C LEU A 76 9.11 1.45 3.82
N LEU A 77 7.94 1.41 3.18
CA LEU A 77 7.34 2.56 2.50
C LEU A 77 7.02 3.69 3.48
N GLY A 78 6.56 3.36 4.68
CA GLY A 78 6.40 4.32 5.77
C GLY A 78 7.70 5.03 6.12
N ILE A 79 8.78 4.27 6.35
CA ILE A 79 10.11 4.85 6.63
C ILE A 79 10.61 5.69 5.45
N GLN A 80 10.46 5.21 4.22
CA GLN A 80 10.83 5.96 3.03
C GLN A 80 10.09 7.31 2.96
N SER A 81 8.78 7.32 3.23
CA SER A 81 7.99 8.55 3.22
C SER A 81 8.44 9.54 4.30
N MET A 82 8.82 9.05 5.48
CA MET A 82 9.41 9.89 6.54
C MET A 82 10.74 10.48 6.07
N TRP A 83 11.62 9.68 5.49
CA TRP A 83 12.93 10.15 4.99
C TRP A 83 12.79 11.17 3.87
N GLU A 84 11.91 10.95 2.89
CA GLU A 84 11.64 11.89 1.80
C GLU A 84 11.06 13.22 2.32
N SER A 85 10.43 13.24 3.50
CA SER A 85 9.89 14.46 4.12
C SER A 85 10.91 15.32 4.89
N VAL A 86 12.04 14.73 5.32
CA VAL A 86 13.07 15.42 6.14
C VAL A 86 13.68 16.64 5.42
N PRO A 87 14.08 16.58 4.13
CA PRO A 87 14.66 17.74 3.45
C PRO A 87 13.72 18.95 3.39
N GLY A 88 12.43 18.72 3.09
CA GLY A 88 11.43 19.79 3.08
C GLY A 88 11.16 20.39 4.46
N MET A 89 11.26 19.58 5.52
CA MET A 89 11.14 20.07 6.90
C MET A 89 12.31 20.98 7.31
N ILE A 90 13.53 20.64 6.88
CA ILE A 90 14.72 21.47 7.11
C ILE A 90 14.60 22.80 6.36
N GLU A 91 14.15 22.78 5.11
CA GLU A 91 13.95 23.98 4.30
C GLU A 91 12.95 24.95 4.95
N ILE A 92 11.87 24.46 5.57
CA ILE A 92 10.89 25.28 6.32
C ILE A 92 11.48 25.90 7.59
N ILE A 93 12.40 25.21 8.28
CA ILE A 93 12.99 25.70 9.55
C ILE A 93 14.06 26.78 9.29
N TYR A 94 14.73 26.72 8.13
CA TYR A 94 15.81 27.65 7.77
C TYR A 94 15.40 28.73 6.74
N ALA A 95 14.16 28.71 6.25
CA ALA A 95 13.54 29.77 5.45
C ALA A 95 12.97 30.89 6.33
#